data_AF-A0A9Q9ATJ6-F1
#
_entry.id   AF-A0A9Q9ATJ6-F1
#
_cell.length_a   1.000
_cell.length_b   1.000
_cell.length_c   1.000
_cell.angle_alpha   90.00
_cell.angle_beta   90.00
_cell.angle_gamma   90.00
#
_symmetry.space_group_name_H-M   'P 1'
#
loop_
_entity.id
_entity.type
_entity.pdbx_description
1 polymer ?
#
loop_
_entity_poly.entity_id
_entity_poly.type
_entity_poly.pdbx_seq_one_letter_code
_entity_poly.pdbx_strand_id
1 'polypeptide(L)'
;MHLYARLYVDLELEALQLSGSVGLPGTPNLETTREQLLGRWKDLPFPRQVELGPRILDLRKAFKDYRDTERQFNYVAARYRGAPDDFMQDSEADWRPGFGLFDEKAAKCLTEARKMAASVQAVMTSRNAGPEDPGTVALKSLWEKVDTFAQDLANDRRTQHPEMKKAADTRMAQLDRQEKRPMTPEPEEPICEAEPPTGTDGDTDVEMTDTDEIEPAWHGRLELGRGSYGAAYLWLKTDARGKIRERVVQKVCELTNMWSKNVWWSNGAPGNMGIGRQTVPNEIRAHLALRRKPGSESVVELLNYNLRYADKAADLYLEFCPFGDAYELLKQGYHSKSHGDRDKYDFEDHRSECKFIPEPFCWSAFQSLVLAGLLMANGTTDTSSPNAADPEWRLIVHRDLKLDNVFLGIPARDRFRGYPQLKVADFGGAIFIPPNDSRPPEDLMTLATKDHSAPEMDCALRYGRRDELIVPQSSKTNVWGIGIILYRLLSGRHGPVHPSSFPAGYFQWALPSRREPPDFDESTRLFYSDDLLNLVLACLRYDDRDRPTLEYLIREVRRCTNPHSPEEDRAAGLKNRRENDEGYEVGRWGLNVRRDGWRVGLALGEVGFVSGGTGEKGDVAAKLFEMGL
;
A
#
# COMPACT_ATOMS: atom_id res chain seq x y z
N MET A 1 -10.16 -18.41 32.17
CA MET A 1 -9.68 -19.74 32.64
C MET A 1 -9.03 -20.55 31.53
N HIS A 2 -9.77 -21.16 30.58
CA HIS A 2 -9.15 -22.00 29.52
C HIS A 2 -8.00 -21.33 28.76
N LEU A 3 -8.14 -20.04 28.38
CA LEU A 3 -7.04 -19.25 27.79
C LEU A 3 -5.79 -19.23 28.67
N TYR A 4 -5.93 -18.94 29.96
CA TYR A 4 -4.80 -18.85 30.90
C TYR A 4 -4.11 -20.20 31.09
N ALA A 5 -4.87 -21.30 31.10
CA ALA A 5 -4.33 -22.64 31.13
C ALA A 5 -3.49 -22.94 29.86
N ARG A 6 -3.98 -22.55 28.67
CA ARG A 6 -3.21 -22.64 27.40
C ARG A 6 -1.92 -21.82 27.48
N LEU A 7 -2.02 -20.51 27.76
CA LEU A 7 -0.88 -19.61 27.79
C LEU A 7 0.18 -19.99 28.84
N TYR A 8 -0.23 -20.54 29.98
CA TYR A 8 0.68 -21.11 30.98
C TYR A 8 1.43 -22.32 30.44
N VAL A 9 0.71 -23.30 29.89
CA VAL A 9 1.30 -24.53 29.32
C VAL A 9 2.29 -24.18 28.20
N ASP A 10 1.94 -23.24 27.33
CA ASP A 10 2.79 -22.86 26.19
C ASP A 10 4.04 -22.08 26.65
N LEU A 11 3.95 -21.27 27.72
CA LEU A 11 5.11 -20.62 28.36
C LEU A 11 6.07 -21.64 29.02
N GLU A 12 5.54 -22.66 29.68
CA GLU A 12 6.35 -23.71 30.32
C GLU A 12 7.02 -24.61 29.27
N LEU A 13 6.34 -24.95 28.16
CA LEU A 13 6.92 -25.71 27.06
C LEU A 13 8.09 -24.96 26.39
N GLU A 14 7.94 -23.66 26.15
CA GLU A 14 8.99 -22.80 25.58
C GLU A 14 10.22 -22.75 26.49
N ALA A 15 10.03 -22.63 27.81
CA ALA A 15 11.11 -22.70 28.79
C ALA A 15 11.81 -24.08 28.84
N LEU A 16 11.05 -25.17 28.74
CA LEU A 16 11.58 -26.53 28.70
C LEU A 16 12.38 -26.82 27.42
N GLN A 17 12.01 -26.21 26.29
CA GLN A 17 12.80 -26.25 25.05
C GLN A 17 14.10 -25.43 25.20
N LEU A 18 14.02 -24.20 25.72
CA LEU A 18 15.19 -23.33 25.92
C LEU A 18 16.21 -23.88 26.93
N SER A 19 15.77 -24.72 27.87
CA SER A 19 16.65 -25.44 28.81
C SER A 19 17.17 -26.79 28.30
N GLY A 20 16.82 -27.19 27.06
CA GLY A 20 17.21 -28.49 26.49
C GLY A 20 16.54 -29.70 27.13
N SER A 21 15.48 -29.48 27.92
CA SER A 21 14.81 -30.49 28.75
C SER A 21 13.78 -31.35 28.00
N VAL A 22 13.45 -31.00 26.75
CA VAL A 22 12.44 -31.67 25.90
C VAL A 22 13.03 -31.89 24.51
N GLY A 23 12.87 -33.10 23.96
CA GLY A 23 13.27 -33.46 22.60
C GLY A 23 14.52 -34.34 22.48
N LEU A 24 15.17 -34.69 23.59
CA LEU A 24 16.25 -35.68 23.60
C LEU A 24 15.69 -37.12 23.58
N PRO A 25 16.41 -38.10 23.00
CA PRO A 25 16.02 -39.51 23.04
C PRO A 25 15.86 -40.01 24.49
N GLY A 26 14.62 -40.32 24.89
CA GLY A 26 14.27 -40.72 26.25
C GLY A 26 13.46 -39.69 27.06
N THR A 27 13.23 -38.48 26.54
CA THR A 27 12.27 -37.54 27.15
C THR A 27 10.81 -37.96 26.87
N PRO A 28 9.83 -37.59 27.73
CA PRO A 28 8.41 -37.79 27.45
C PRO A 28 7.98 -37.11 26.14
N ASN A 29 6.93 -37.63 25.47
CA ASN A 29 6.43 -36.97 24.26
C ASN A 29 5.81 -35.59 24.59
N LEU A 30 5.66 -34.76 23.55
CA LEU A 30 5.18 -33.38 23.71
C LEU A 30 3.78 -33.33 24.35
N GLU A 31 2.90 -34.26 23.99
CA GLU A 31 1.52 -34.34 24.52
C GLU A 31 1.51 -34.70 26.02
N THR A 32 2.27 -35.72 26.42
CA THR A 32 2.43 -36.12 27.84
C THR A 32 2.93 -34.94 28.66
N THR A 33 3.90 -34.18 28.13
CA THR A 33 4.42 -32.97 28.77
C THR A 33 3.34 -31.89 28.86
N ARG A 34 2.55 -31.70 27.80
CA ARG A 34 1.42 -30.74 27.74
C ARG A 34 0.32 -31.08 28.76
N GLU A 35 0.00 -32.36 28.93
CA GLU A 35 -0.97 -32.84 29.92
C GLU A 35 -0.46 -32.65 31.35
N GLN A 36 0.82 -32.95 31.64
CA GLN A 36 1.43 -32.72 32.95
C GLN A 36 1.42 -31.23 33.34
N LEU A 37 1.76 -30.34 32.40
CA LEU A 37 1.70 -28.88 32.60
C LEU A 37 0.26 -28.39 32.78
N LEU A 38 -0.71 -28.96 32.05
CA LEU A 38 -2.12 -28.67 32.25
C LEU A 38 -2.65 -29.19 33.59
N GLY A 39 -2.08 -30.29 34.12
CA GLY A 39 -2.25 -30.76 35.48
C GLY A 39 -1.76 -29.73 36.51
N ARG A 40 -0.47 -29.34 36.42
CA ARG A 40 0.12 -28.28 37.26
C ARG A 40 -0.75 -27.02 37.33
N TRP A 41 -1.31 -26.57 36.20
CA TRP A 41 -2.23 -25.43 36.20
C TRP A 41 -3.54 -25.68 36.97
N LYS A 42 -4.18 -26.84 36.75
CA LYS A 42 -5.45 -27.20 37.42
C LYS A 42 -5.28 -27.33 38.94
N ASP A 43 -4.13 -27.82 39.37
CA ASP A 43 -3.79 -28.04 40.78
C ASP A 43 -3.46 -26.74 41.54
N LEU A 44 -3.19 -25.63 40.83
CA LEU A 44 -3.07 -24.31 41.45
C LEU A 44 -4.41 -23.89 42.09
N PRO A 45 -4.43 -23.42 43.34
CA PRO A 45 -5.65 -22.87 43.96
C PRO A 45 -6.26 -21.77 43.09
N PHE A 46 -7.60 -21.72 42.99
CA PHE A 46 -8.30 -20.77 42.10
C PHE A 46 -7.84 -19.30 42.25
N PRO A 47 -7.60 -18.75 43.46
CA PRO A 47 -7.04 -17.39 43.59
C PRO A 47 -5.68 -17.19 42.90
N ARG A 48 -4.81 -18.22 42.89
CA ARG A 48 -3.52 -18.18 42.17
C ARG A 48 -3.71 -18.31 40.66
N GLN A 49 -4.67 -19.09 40.17
CA GLN A 49 -5.01 -19.11 38.75
C GLN A 49 -5.54 -17.73 38.26
N VAL A 50 -6.31 -17.05 39.10
CA VAL A 50 -6.82 -15.69 38.84
C VAL A 50 -5.73 -14.62 38.91
N GLU A 51 -4.71 -14.80 39.77
CA GLU A 51 -3.55 -13.90 39.82
C GLU A 51 -2.56 -14.14 38.65
N LEU A 52 -2.18 -15.39 38.41
CA LEU A 52 -1.09 -15.74 37.48
C LEU A 52 -1.53 -15.64 36.01
N GLY A 53 -2.79 -15.98 35.70
CA GLY A 53 -3.31 -16.00 34.33
C GLY A 53 -3.23 -14.66 33.60
N PRO A 54 -3.73 -13.56 34.19
CA PRO A 54 -3.57 -12.22 33.64
C PRO A 54 -2.11 -11.81 33.46
N ARG A 55 -1.24 -12.07 34.46
CA ARG A 55 0.18 -11.71 34.37
C ARG A 55 0.91 -12.42 33.22
N ILE A 56 0.52 -13.66 32.89
CA ILE A 56 1.07 -14.39 31.73
C ILE A 56 0.55 -13.81 30.40
N LEU A 57 -0.70 -13.36 30.35
CA LEU A 57 -1.24 -12.63 29.20
C LEU A 57 -0.54 -11.27 29.01
N ASP A 58 -0.33 -10.53 30.09
CA ASP A 58 0.42 -9.26 30.10
C ASP A 58 1.87 -9.47 29.64
N LEU A 59 2.53 -10.54 30.11
CA LEU A 59 3.87 -10.94 29.65
C LEU A 59 3.90 -11.26 28.15
N ARG A 60 2.96 -12.06 27.64
CA ARG A 60 2.87 -12.37 26.20
C ARG A 60 2.66 -11.11 25.36
N LYS A 61 1.83 -10.17 25.84
CA LYS A 61 1.64 -8.87 25.18
C LYS A 61 2.92 -8.01 25.22
N ALA A 62 3.55 -7.87 26.39
CA ALA A 62 4.77 -7.07 26.56
C ALA A 62 5.94 -7.63 25.71
N PHE A 63 6.01 -8.95 25.52
CA PHE A 63 6.97 -9.59 24.63
C PHE A 63 6.73 -9.22 23.15
N LYS A 64 5.45 -9.17 22.71
CA LYS A 64 5.10 -8.67 21.37
C LYS A 64 5.47 -7.19 21.22
N ASP A 65 5.02 -6.34 22.13
CA ASP A 65 5.31 -4.89 22.11
C ASP A 65 6.83 -4.62 22.09
N TYR A 66 7.61 -5.39 22.84
CA TYR A 66 9.08 -5.35 22.83
C TYR A 66 9.66 -5.78 21.48
N ARG A 67 9.37 -7.00 20.98
CA ARG A 67 9.94 -7.50 19.71
C ARG A 67 9.54 -6.64 18.49
N ASP A 68 8.31 -6.12 18.48
CA ASP A 68 7.85 -5.19 17.44
C ASP A 68 8.70 -3.90 17.47
N THR A 69 8.93 -3.32 18.65
CA THR A 69 9.70 -2.06 18.78
C THR A 69 11.20 -2.23 18.65
N GLU A 70 11.77 -3.36 19.06
CA GLU A 70 13.16 -3.79 18.83
C GLU A 70 13.45 -3.91 17.32
N ARG A 71 12.58 -4.61 16.57
CA ARG A 71 12.73 -4.77 15.11
C ARG A 71 12.62 -3.43 14.38
N GLN A 72 11.66 -2.58 14.76
CA GLN A 72 11.52 -1.23 14.20
C GLN A 72 12.68 -0.30 14.55
N PHE A 73 13.27 -0.42 15.75
CA PHE A 73 14.49 0.28 16.13
C PHE A 73 15.68 -0.17 15.27
N ASN A 74 15.94 -1.48 15.19
CA ASN A 74 17.05 -2.05 14.42
C ASN A 74 16.97 -1.71 12.92
N TYR A 75 15.78 -1.73 12.31
CA TYR A 75 15.58 -1.36 10.92
C TYR A 75 16.00 0.10 10.62
N VAL A 76 15.66 1.03 11.54
CA VAL A 76 15.96 2.46 11.42
C VAL A 76 17.42 2.77 11.83
N ALA A 77 17.95 2.08 12.85
CA ALA A 77 19.32 2.23 13.32
C ALA A 77 20.36 1.93 12.22
N ALA A 78 20.10 0.93 11.38
CA ALA A 78 20.96 0.58 10.26
C ALA A 78 20.86 1.54 9.05
N ARG A 79 20.03 2.62 9.11
CA ARG A 79 19.66 3.42 7.93
C ARG A 79 19.53 4.92 8.16
N TYR A 80 19.67 5.47 9.37
CA TYR A 80 19.38 6.90 9.59
C TYR A 80 20.43 7.84 8.95
N ARG A 81 20.03 9.09 8.62
CA ARG A 81 20.96 10.13 8.12
C ARG A 81 21.93 10.55 9.23
N GLY A 82 23.23 10.51 8.97
CA GLY A 82 24.29 10.61 9.98
C GLY A 82 24.68 9.28 10.62
N ALA A 83 24.26 8.14 10.07
CA ALA A 83 24.84 6.83 10.40
C ALA A 83 26.29 6.73 9.87
N PRO A 84 27.14 5.85 10.43
CA PRO A 84 28.55 5.74 10.04
C PRO A 84 28.81 5.39 8.56
N ASP A 85 27.82 4.83 7.87
CA ASP A 85 27.85 4.44 6.45
C ASP A 85 27.23 5.49 5.50
N ASP A 86 26.59 6.54 6.04
CA ASP A 86 25.90 7.61 5.29
C ASP A 86 26.85 8.53 4.48
N PHE A 87 28.16 8.26 4.53
CA PHE A 87 29.19 8.95 3.76
C PHE A 87 29.52 8.29 2.41
N MET A 88 28.90 7.14 2.08
CA MET A 88 29.29 6.34 0.91
C MET A 88 28.53 6.64 -0.39
N GLN A 89 27.31 7.19 -0.35
CA GLN A 89 26.45 7.35 -1.53
C GLN A 89 25.65 8.66 -1.48
N ASP A 90 26.06 9.66 -2.26
CA ASP A 90 25.40 10.97 -2.40
C ASP A 90 24.30 10.93 -3.49
N SER A 91 23.27 10.09 -3.33
CA SER A 91 22.17 9.98 -4.30
C SER A 91 20.78 10.05 -3.65
N GLU A 92 19.81 10.70 -4.30
CA GLU A 92 18.40 10.70 -3.84
C GLU A 92 17.74 9.30 -3.90
N ALA A 93 18.35 8.38 -4.65
CA ALA A 93 17.94 6.98 -4.67
C ALA A 93 18.34 6.24 -3.38
N ASP A 94 19.18 6.81 -2.51
CA ASP A 94 19.60 6.29 -1.22
C ASP A 94 18.85 6.97 -0.06
N TRP A 95 17.52 6.95 -0.12
CA TRP A 95 16.69 7.50 0.95
C TRP A 95 17.04 6.89 2.32
N ARG A 96 17.13 7.78 3.31
CA ARG A 96 17.33 7.48 4.73
C ARG A 96 16.35 8.29 5.60
N PRO A 97 15.81 7.73 6.71
CA PRO A 97 15.08 8.51 7.70
C PRO A 97 16.00 9.44 8.50
N GLY A 98 15.46 10.53 9.06
CA GLY A 98 16.20 11.46 9.91
C GLY A 98 16.45 10.92 11.32
N PHE A 99 17.53 11.39 11.96
CA PHE A 99 17.94 10.97 13.32
C PHE A 99 16.82 11.05 14.37
N GLY A 100 15.91 12.03 14.26
CA GLY A 100 14.77 12.13 15.18
C GLY A 100 13.80 10.95 15.13
N LEU A 101 13.77 10.16 14.04
CA LEU A 101 13.00 8.91 13.97
C LEU A 101 13.73 7.78 14.71
N PHE A 102 15.05 7.68 14.49
CA PHE A 102 15.92 6.76 15.21
C PHE A 102 15.82 6.97 16.72
N ASP A 103 15.91 8.23 17.19
CA ASP A 103 15.77 8.55 18.60
C ASP A 103 14.37 8.20 19.15
N GLU A 104 13.31 8.43 18.38
CA GLU A 104 11.95 8.04 18.77
C GLU A 104 11.81 6.51 18.90
N LYS A 105 12.32 5.72 17.95
CA LYS A 105 12.24 4.25 18.03
C LYS A 105 13.09 3.70 19.16
N ALA A 106 14.29 4.26 19.39
CA ALA A 106 15.13 3.92 20.54
C ALA A 106 14.42 4.24 21.88
N ALA A 107 13.71 5.37 21.98
CA ALA A 107 12.95 5.73 23.19
C ALA A 107 11.75 4.79 23.43
N LYS A 108 11.04 4.42 22.36
CA LYS A 108 9.91 3.48 22.41
C LYS A 108 10.39 2.06 22.77
N CYS A 109 11.42 1.56 22.09
CA CYS A 109 12.05 0.26 22.37
C CYS A 109 12.53 0.16 23.82
N LEU A 110 13.22 1.18 24.33
CA LEU A 110 13.63 1.25 25.75
C LEU A 110 12.43 1.22 26.72
N THR A 111 11.29 1.79 26.32
CA THR A 111 10.07 1.81 27.15
C THR A 111 9.41 0.44 27.19
N GLU A 112 9.29 -0.25 26.06
CA GLU A 112 8.70 -1.60 26.00
C GLU A 112 9.64 -2.66 26.59
N ALA A 113 10.97 -2.53 26.45
CA ALA A 113 11.94 -3.38 27.12
C ALA A 113 11.78 -3.38 28.65
N ARG A 114 11.63 -2.18 29.24
CA ARG A 114 11.41 -2.04 30.70
C ARG A 114 10.07 -2.63 31.16
N LYS A 115 9.01 -2.48 30.36
CA LYS A 115 7.70 -3.13 30.61
C LYS A 115 7.81 -4.64 30.52
N MET A 116 8.55 -5.16 29.54
CA MET A 116 8.81 -6.59 29.37
C MET A 116 9.57 -7.15 30.59
N ALA A 117 10.68 -6.53 31.00
CA ALA A 117 11.41 -6.91 32.21
C ALA A 117 10.52 -6.89 33.47
N ALA A 118 9.72 -5.84 33.68
CA ALA A 118 8.78 -5.77 34.80
C ALA A 118 7.70 -6.88 34.73
N SER A 119 7.23 -7.24 33.53
CA SER A 119 6.23 -8.30 33.33
C SER A 119 6.81 -9.69 33.62
N VAL A 120 8.05 -9.95 33.19
CA VAL A 120 8.79 -11.18 33.52
C VAL A 120 8.95 -11.29 35.04
N GLN A 121 9.41 -10.23 35.70
CA GLN A 121 9.56 -10.20 37.16
C GLN A 121 8.23 -10.43 37.89
N ALA A 122 7.12 -9.84 37.41
CA ALA A 122 5.79 -10.06 37.98
C ALA A 122 5.31 -11.52 37.85
N VAL A 123 5.60 -12.19 36.73
CA VAL A 123 5.32 -13.62 36.54
C VAL A 123 6.21 -14.47 37.45
N MET A 124 7.53 -14.22 37.49
CA MET A 124 8.46 -14.95 38.37
C MET A 124 8.04 -14.91 39.83
N THR A 125 7.74 -13.74 40.38
CA THR A 125 7.24 -13.56 41.76
C THR A 125 5.93 -14.32 42.04
N SER A 126 5.13 -14.57 40.99
CA SER A 126 3.82 -15.22 41.11
C SER A 126 3.83 -16.73 40.88
N ARG A 127 4.92 -17.30 40.32
CA ARG A 127 5.00 -18.72 39.93
C ARG A 127 5.02 -19.71 41.11
N ASN A 128 5.48 -19.28 42.29
CA ASN A 128 5.64 -20.15 43.47
C ASN A 128 6.41 -21.46 43.17
N ALA A 129 7.43 -21.37 42.31
CA ALA A 129 8.30 -22.46 41.90
C ALA A 129 9.72 -22.26 42.46
N GLY A 130 10.51 -23.32 42.54
CA GLY A 130 11.90 -23.24 43.01
C GLY A 130 12.80 -22.44 42.07
N PRO A 131 13.99 -22.01 42.53
CA PRO A 131 14.97 -21.33 41.67
C PRO A 131 15.44 -22.23 40.51
N GLU A 132 15.51 -23.54 40.74
CA GLU A 132 15.90 -24.57 39.76
C GLU A 132 14.75 -25.07 38.87
N ASP A 133 13.52 -24.52 38.98
CA ASP A 133 12.44 -24.85 38.06
C ASP A 133 12.78 -24.31 36.65
N PRO A 134 12.71 -25.12 35.57
CA PRO A 134 13.13 -24.69 34.23
C PRO A 134 12.45 -23.42 33.72
N GLY A 135 11.19 -23.17 34.07
CA GLY A 135 10.48 -21.95 33.75
C GLY A 135 10.95 -20.75 34.57
N THR A 136 11.30 -20.94 35.84
CA THR A 136 11.98 -19.90 36.65
C THR A 136 13.35 -19.55 36.06
N VAL A 137 14.15 -20.54 35.65
CA VAL A 137 15.48 -20.35 35.05
C VAL A 137 15.37 -19.63 33.69
N ALA A 138 14.45 -20.06 32.82
CA ALA A 138 14.25 -19.43 31.51
C ALA A 138 13.75 -17.99 31.64
N LEU A 139 12.79 -17.72 32.53
CA LEU A 139 12.32 -16.37 32.82
C LEU A 139 13.43 -15.49 33.41
N LYS A 140 14.29 -16.03 34.30
CA LYS A 140 15.45 -15.29 34.81
C LYS A 140 16.42 -14.90 33.67
N SER A 141 16.76 -15.83 32.78
CA SER A 141 17.62 -15.53 31.63
C SER A 141 17.00 -14.51 30.66
N LEU A 142 15.67 -14.56 30.48
CA LEU A 142 14.93 -13.59 29.67
C LEU A 142 14.91 -12.19 30.33
N TRP A 143 14.71 -12.13 31.65
CA TRP A 143 14.80 -10.89 32.42
C TRP A 143 16.20 -10.26 32.32
N GLU A 144 17.25 -11.04 32.56
CA GLU A 144 18.65 -10.59 32.50
C GLU A 144 18.98 -9.99 31.12
N LYS A 145 18.61 -10.68 30.03
CA LYS A 145 18.84 -10.19 28.66
C LYS A 145 18.13 -8.86 28.37
N VAL A 146 16.83 -8.77 28.71
CA VAL A 146 16.01 -7.59 28.40
C VAL A 146 16.39 -6.40 29.29
N ASP A 147 16.74 -6.64 30.56
CA ASP A 147 17.16 -5.57 31.47
C ASP A 147 18.56 -5.05 31.10
N THR A 148 19.54 -5.91 30.78
CA THR A 148 20.84 -5.47 30.24
C THR A 148 20.67 -4.64 28.97
N PHE A 149 19.90 -5.10 27.99
CA PHE A 149 19.61 -4.30 26.79
C PHE A 149 18.96 -2.95 27.12
N ALA A 150 18.03 -2.91 28.09
CA ALA A 150 17.40 -1.67 28.55
C ALA A 150 18.34 -0.75 29.38
N GLN A 151 19.41 -1.28 29.96
CA GLN A 151 20.47 -0.49 30.59
C GLN A 151 21.42 0.08 29.53
N ASP A 152 21.90 -0.74 28.61
CA ASP A 152 22.84 -0.37 27.55
C ASP A 152 22.23 0.69 26.62
N LEU A 153 21.02 0.45 26.09
CA LEU A 153 20.30 1.42 25.26
C LEU A 153 20.00 2.73 26.02
N ALA A 154 19.80 2.69 27.34
CA ALA A 154 19.62 3.90 28.15
C ALA A 154 20.93 4.66 28.39
N ASN A 155 22.07 3.97 28.37
CA ASN A 155 23.39 4.57 28.45
C ASN A 155 23.76 5.22 27.11
N ASP A 156 23.62 4.52 25.99
CA ASP A 156 23.96 5.03 24.65
C ASP A 156 23.09 6.22 24.24
N ARG A 157 21.81 6.22 24.64
CA ARG A 157 20.92 7.39 24.53
C ARG A 157 21.39 8.62 25.33
N ARG A 158 22.23 8.44 26.34
CA ARG A 158 22.79 9.52 27.17
C ARG A 158 24.16 9.97 26.68
N THR A 159 24.99 9.04 26.20
CA THR A 159 26.40 9.28 25.86
C THR A 159 26.61 9.50 24.36
N GLN A 160 26.09 8.62 23.50
CA GLN A 160 26.39 8.60 22.06
C GLN A 160 25.39 9.42 21.24
N HIS A 161 24.09 9.33 21.55
CA HIS A 161 23.03 10.00 20.81
C HIS A 161 23.23 11.52 20.60
N PRO A 162 23.77 12.31 21.56
CA PRO A 162 24.05 13.73 21.32
C PRO A 162 25.06 13.99 20.20
N GLU A 163 26.08 13.13 20.07
CA GLU A 163 27.11 13.25 19.02
C GLU A 163 26.59 12.74 17.67
N MET A 164 25.87 11.60 17.67
CA MET A 164 25.17 11.08 16.48
C MET A 164 24.17 12.10 15.92
N LYS A 165 23.42 12.79 16.79
CA LYS A 165 22.52 13.89 16.38
C LYS A 165 23.31 15.02 15.72
N LYS A 166 24.42 15.46 16.32
CA LYS A 166 25.27 16.52 15.77
C LYS A 166 25.82 16.15 14.39
N ALA A 167 26.20 14.89 14.17
CA ALA A 167 26.59 14.39 12.85
C ALA A 167 25.42 14.43 11.84
N ALA A 168 24.24 13.95 12.24
CA ALA A 168 23.02 13.97 11.41
C ALA A 168 22.59 15.40 11.03
N ASP A 169 22.55 16.32 11.99
CA ASP A 169 22.20 17.73 11.76
C ASP A 169 23.24 18.41 10.84
N THR A 170 24.52 18.03 10.95
CA THR A 170 25.59 18.51 10.06
C THR A 170 25.43 17.98 8.62
N ARG A 171 25.11 16.70 8.45
CA ARG A 171 24.85 16.07 7.14
C ARG A 171 23.61 16.63 6.47
N MET A 172 22.53 16.84 7.21
CA MET A 172 21.36 17.59 6.72
C MET A 172 21.75 18.97 6.21
N ALA A 173 22.52 19.73 6.99
CA ALA A 173 23.00 21.07 6.59
C ALA A 173 24.00 21.08 5.41
N GLN A 174 24.47 19.92 4.94
CA GLN A 174 25.24 19.76 3.69
C GLN A 174 24.30 19.51 2.50
N LEU A 175 23.35 18.57 2.64
CA LEU A 175 22.34 18.25 1.61
C LEU A 175 21.50 19.50 1.27
N ASP A 176 21.02 20.22 2.30
CA ASP A 176 20.31 21.49 2.20
C ASP A 176 21.07 22.60 1.43
N ARG A 177 22.40 22.46 1.24
CA ARG A 177 23.24 23.38 0.45
C ARG A 177 23.55 22.87 -0.95
N GLN A 178 23.47 21.56 -1.18
CA GLN A 178 23.59 20.96 -2.50
C GLN A 178 22.31 21.21 -3.30
N GLU A 179 21.13 20.95 -2.71
CA GLU A 179 19.81 21.27 -3.30
C GLU A 179 19.65 22.74 -3.70
N LYS A 180 20.31 23.66 -2.97
CA LYS A 180 20.21 25.12 -3.18
C LYS A 180 21.27 25.69 -4.14
N ARG A 181 22.07 24.85 -4.81
CA ARG A 181 22.91 25.30 -5.93
C ARG A 181 22.07 25.46 -7.20
N PRO A 182 22.03 26.63 -7.85
CA PRO A 182 21.40 26.74 -9.16
C PRO A 182 22.18 25.88 -10.17
N MET A 183 21.48 25.04 -10.93
CA MET A 183 22.07 24.35 -12.07
C MET A 183 22.45 25.38 -13.13
N THR A 184 23.74 25.47 -13.45
CA THR A 184 24.19 26.08 -14.70
C THR A 184 23.87 25.09 -15.83
N PRO A 185 23.11 25.48 -16.86
CA PRO A 185 22.88 24.59 -18.00
C PRO A 185 24.19 24.35 -18.75
N GLU A 186 24.52 23.08 -18.99
CA GLU A 186 25.52 22.71 -19.99
C GLU A 186 24.91 22.85 -21.40
N PRO A 187 25.71 23.19 -22.42
CA PRO A 187 25.20 23.46 -23.76
C PRO A 187 24.70 22.18 -24.46
N GLU A 188 23.51 22.26 -25.06
CA GLU A 188 22.89 21.17 -25.82
C GLU A 188 23.63 20.89 -27.14
N GLU A 189 23.81 19.61 -27.49
CA GLU A 189 24.27 19.20 -28.83
C GLU A 189 23.06 19.09 -29.79
N PRO A 190 23.21 19.46 -31.09
CA PRO A 190 22.09 19.54 -32.02
C PRO A 190 21.61 18.16 -32.49
N ILE A 191 20.31 17.91 -32.35
CA ILE A 191 19.63 16.72 -32.88
C ILE A 191 19.49 16.82 -34.40
N CYS A 192 19.79 15.75 -35.13
CA CYS A 192 19.59 15.68 -36.58
C CYS A 192 18.13 15.37 -36.93
N GLU A 193 17.53 16.17 -37.83
CA GLU A 193 16.21 15.92 -38.41
C GLU A 193 16.25 14.77 -39.44
N ALA A 194 15.12 14.07 -39.63
CA ALA A 194 14.97 12.99 -40.59
C ALA A 194 13.77 13.25 -41.53
N GLU A 195 13.94 12.98 -42.82
CA GLU A 195 12.96 13.34 -43.86
C GLU A 195 11.73 12.42 -43.91
N PRO A 196 10.56 12.93 -44.36
CA PRO A 196 9.33 12.15 -44.51
C PRO A 196 9.28 11.36 -45.83
N PRO A 197 8.72 10.14 -45.86
CA PRO A 197 8.44 9.42 -47.09
C PRO A 197 7.24 10.00 -47.86
N THR A 198 7.20 9.75 -49.17
CA THR A 198 6.15 10.18 -50.10
C THR A 198 5.59 8.97 -50.85
N GLY A 199 4.46 9.13 -51.56
CA GLY A 199 4.09 8.25 -52.66
C GLY A 199 2.99 7.23 -52.38
N THR A 200 1.80 7.64 -52.83
CA THR A 200 0.52 6.95 -53.00
C THR A 200 0.51 5.62 -53.80
N ASP A 201 -0.66 4.98 -53.73
CA ASP A 201 -1.32 4.10 -54.73
C ASP A 201 -1.17 2.56 -54.63
N GLY A 202 -2.32 1.87 -54.78
CA GLY A 202 -2.43 0.42 -54.71
C GLY A 202 -3.85 -0.12 -54.46
N ASP A 203 -4.86 0.29 -55.24
CA ASP A 203 -6.20 -0.32 -55.19
C ASP A 203 -6.19 -1.81 -55.56
N THR A 204 -7.06 -2.62 -54.93
CA THR A 204 -7.54 -3.88 -55.51
C THR A 204 -8.83 -4.34 -54.83
N ASP A 205 -9.96 -4.26 -55.53
CA ASP A 205 -11.26 -4.75 -55.05
C ASP A 205 -11.27 -6.28 -54.89
N VAL A 206 -11.96 -6.76 -53.85
CA VAL A 206 -12.44 -8.14 -53.73
C VAL A 206 -13.87 -8.10 -53.18
N GLU A 207 -14.83 -8.54 -54.00
CA GLU A 207 -16.24 -8.60 -53.61
C GLU A 207 -16.45 -9.57 -52.43
N MET A 208 -17.12 -9.10 -51.38
CA MET A 208 -17.61 -9.93 -50.27
C MET A 208 -19.09 -10.22 -50.50
N THR A 209 -19.47 -11.50 -50.52
CA THR A 209 -20.85 -11.94 -50.73
C THR A 209 -21.71 -11.77 -49.49
N ASP A 210 -22.94 -11.25 -49.66
CA ASP A 210 -23.95 -11.12 -48.59
C ASP A 210 -24.16 -12.41 -47.77
N THR A 211 -24.12 -12.27 -46.45
CA THR A 211 -24.83 -13.13 -45.49
C THR A 211 -25.34 -12.27 -44.35
N ASP A 212 -26.66 -12.20 -44.15
CA ASP A 212 -27.39 -11.31 -43.23
C ASP A 212 -26.61 -10.92 -41.95
N GLU A 213 -25.96 -9.74 -41.97
CA GLU A 213 -25.19 -9.26 -40.82
C GLU A 213 -26.06 -8.57 -39.77
N ILE A 214 -25.88 -8.98 -38.50
CA ILE A 214 -26.35 -8.20 -37.36
C ILE A 214 -25.33 -7.07 -37.12
N GLU A 215 -25.75 -5.81 -37.28
CA GLU A 215 -24.88 -4.64 -37.06
C GLU A 215 -24.14 -4.70 -35.70
N PRO A 216 -22.88 -4.22 -35.61
CA PRO A 216 -22.06 -4.28 -34.40
C PRO A 216 -22.56 -3.33 -33.31
N ALA A 217 -23.61 -3.75 -32.60
CA ALA A 217 -24.29 -2.97 -31.59
C ALA A 217 -23.50 -2.83 -30.28
N TRP A 218 -23.64 -1.65 -29.64
CA TRP A 218 -23.32 -1.44 -28.24
C TRP A 218 -24.51 -1.87 -27.36
N HIS A 219 -24.21 -2.73 -26.39
CA HIS A 219 -25.12 -3.21 -25.36
C HIS A 219 -24.63 -2.78 -23.98
N GLY A 220 -25.48 -2.89 -22.97
CA GLY A 220 -25.06 -2.75 -21.57
C GLY A 220 -25.29 -1.36 -20.98
N ARG A 221 -26.14 -1.30 -19.96
CA ARG A 221 -26.04 -0.32 -18.87
C ARG A 221 -26.03 -1.07 -17.55
N LEU A 222 -25.11 -2.03 -17.42
CA LEU A 222 -24.95 -2.79 -16.19
C LEU A 222 -24.22 -1.93 -15.16
N GLU A 223 -24.92 -1.50 -14.11
CA GLU A 223 -24.31 -0.75 -13.01
C GLU A 223 -23.27 -1.63 -12.28
N LEU A 224 -22.00 -1.22 -12.35
CA LEU A 224 -20.88 -1.85 -11.64
C LEU A 224 -20.78 -1.34 -10.20
N GLY A 225 -21.17 -0.10 -9.96
CA GLY A 225 -21.13 0.55 -8.65
C GLY A 225 -21.55 2.01 -8.71
N ARG A 226 -21.83 2.58 -7.53
CA ARG A 226 -22.33 3.94 -7.33
C ARG A 226 -21.72 4.55 -6.08
N GLY A 227 -21.31 5.81 -6.17
CA GLY A 227 -20.72 6.58 -5.07
C GLY A 227 -21.30 7.98 -4.99
N SER A 228 -20.78 8.79 -4.06
CA SER A 228 -21.31 10.12 -3.72
C SER A 228 -21.28 11.16 -4.84
N TYR A 229 -20.56 10.90 -5.94
CA TYR A 229 -20.34 11.82 -7.05
C TYR A 229 -20.77 11.25 -8.41
N GLY A 230 -21.29 10.03 -8.47
CA GLY A 230 -21.58 9.37 -9.76
C GLY A 230 -21.83 7.87 -9.70
N ALA A 231 -21.98 7.26 -10.87
CA ALA A 231 -22.15 5.82 -11.04
C ALA A 231 -21.36 5.30 -12.26
N ALA A 232 -20.88 4.07 -12.17
CA ALA A 232 -20.11 3.40 -13.22
C ALA A 232 -20.97 2.30 -13.87
N TYR A 233 -21.05 2.30 -15.20
CA TYR A 233 -21.81 1.33 -15.98
C TYR A 233 -20.93 0.62 -17.01
N LEU A 234 -21.05 -0.70 -17.12
CA LEU A 234 -20.38 -1.50 -18.15
C LEU A 234 -21.18 -1.50 -19.46
N TRP A 235 -20.51 -1.08 -20.53
CA TRP A 235 -20.92 -1.18 -21.93
C TRP A 235 -20.09 -2.25 -22.65
N LEU A 236 -20.73 -3.00 -23.54
CA LEU A 236 -20.16 -4.12 -24.30
C LEU A 236 -20.54 -3.99 -25.77
N LYS A 237 -19.57 -3.98 -26.68
CA LYS A 237 -19.81 -4.05 -28.13
C LYS A 237 -19.75 -5.50 -28.57
N THR A 238 -20.68 -5.95 -29.43
CA THR A 238 -20.60 -7.29 -30.04
C THR A 238 -20.23 -7.25 -31.51
N ASP A 239 -19.69 -8.34 -32.03
CA ASP A 239 -19.72 -8.62 -33.47
C ASP A 239 -21.09 -9.14 -33.92
N ALA A 240 -21.26 -9.32 -35.24
CA ALA A 240 -22.46 -9.89 -35.86
C ALA A 240 -22.79 -11.32 -35.41
N ARG A 241 -21.89 -12.01 -34.70
CA ARG A 241 -22.10 -13.34 -34.11
C ARG A 241 -22.46 -13.26 -32.62
N GLY A 242 -22.78 -12.06 -32.12
CA GLY A 242 -23.15 -11.79 -30.73
C GLY A 242 -22.00 -11.95 -29.74
N LYS A 243 -20.74 -11.99 -30.18
CA LYS A 243 -19.57 -12.16 -29.30
C LYS A 243 -19.01 -10.81 -28.86
N ILE A 244 -18.68 -10.69 -27.58
CA ILE A 244 -18.08 -9.48 -26.98
C ILE A 244 -16.75 -9.18 -27.70
N ARG A 245 -16.61 -7.96 -28.23
CA ARG A 245 -15.40 -7.43 -28.88
C ARG A 245 -14.74 -6.33 -28.06
N GLU A 246 -15.51 -5.33 -27.64
CA GLU A 246 -15.02 -4.18 -26.85
C GLU A 246 -15.79 -4.05 -25.53
N ARG A 247 -15.16 -3.43 -24.54
CA ARG A 247 -15.65 -3.34 -23.15
C ARG A 247 -15.23 -1.99 -22.58
N VAL A 248 -16.20 -1.18 -22.15
CA VAL A 248 -15.96 0.20 -21.70
C VAL A 248 -16.73 0.44 -20.41
N VAL A 249 -16.09 1.09 -19.43
CA VAL A 249 -16.77 1.59 -18.23
C VAL A 249 -17.10 3.05 -18.44
N GLN A 250 -18.40 3.38 -18.48
CA GLN A 250 -18.87 4.76 -18.46
C GLN A 250 -19.06 5.19 -17.00
N LYS A 251 -18.17 6.04 -16.48
CA LYS A 251 -18.35 6.74 -15.20
C LYS A 251 -19.10 8.04 -15.46
N VAL A 252 -20.34 8.14 -14.99
CA VAL A 252 -21.16 9.36 -15.08
C VAL A 252 -20.98 10.14 -13.78
N CYS A 253 -20.36 11.32 -13.86
CA CYS A 253 -20.03 12.20 -12.74
C CYS A 253 -20.94 13.44 -12.69
N GLU A 254 -21.52 13.71 -11.51
CA GLU A 254 -22.23 14.96 -11.24
C GLU A 254 -21.27 15.98 -10.60
N LEU A 255 -21.03 17.11 -11.27
CA LEU A 255 -20.04 18.10 -10.86
C LEU A 255 -20.66 19.34 -10.19
N THR A 256 -21.98 19.37 -9.99
CA THR A 256 -22.75 20.50 -9.39
C THR A 256 -22.09 21.07 -8.14
N ASN A 257 -21.66 20.20 -7.21
CA ASN A 257 -21.06 20.58 -5.92
C ASN A 257 -19.58 21.02 -6.01
N MET A 258 -18.94 20.87 -7.16
CA MET A 258 -17.54 21.20 -7.45
C MET A 258 -17.40 22.31 -8.52
N TRP A 259 -18.49 22.65 -9.22
CA TRP A 259 -18.48 23.47 -10.43
C TRP A 259 -17.82 24.83 -10.27
N SER A 260 -18.07 25.53 -9.16
CA SER A 260 -17.55 26.89 -8.89
C SER A 260 -16.22 26.93 -8.13
N LYS A 261 -15.64 25.78 -7.79
CA LYS A 261 -14.50 25.66 -6.86
C LYS A 261 -13.20 25.42 -7.62
N ASN A 262 -12.39 26.46 -7.81
CA ASN A 262 -11.17 26.47 -8.62
C ASN A 262 -10.23 25.26 -8.40
N VAL A 263 -10.09 24.77 -7.16
CA VAL A 263 -9.19 23.65 -6.79
C VAL A 263 -9.45 22.34 -7.56
N TRP A 264 -10.69 22.11 -8.03
CA TRP A 264 -11.08 20.88 -8.75
C TRP A 264 -10.92 20.96 -10.27
N TRP A 265 -10.36 22.05 -10.80
CA TRP A 265 -10.31 22.33 -12.24
C TRP A 265 -8.90 22.69 -12.70
N SER A 266 -8.46 22.13 -13.82
CA SER A 266 -7.06 22.16 -14.25
C SER A 266 -6.46 23.56 -14.38
N ASN A 267 -7.31 24.53 -14.74
CA ASN A 267 -6.97 25.93 -14.99
C ASN A 267 -7.79 26.92 -14.14
N GLY A 268 -8.61 26.45 -13.18
CA GLY A 268 -9.65 27.24 -12.50
C GLY A 268 -11.07 26.94 -13.03
N ALA A 269 -12.09 27.35 -12.27
CA ALA A 269 -13.48 26.93 -12.49
C ALA A 269 -14.15 27.62 -13.70
N PRO A 270 -15.09 26.95 -14.41
CA PRO A 270 -15.90 27.56 -15.46
C PRO A 270 -16.59 28.85 -14.99
N GLY A 271 -16.44 29.93 -15.74
CA GLY A 271 -16.95 31.27 -15.41
C GLY A 271 -15.96 32.17 -14.67
N ASN A 272 -14.93 31.61 -14.00
CA ASN A 272 -13.85 32.39 -13.37
C ASN A 272 -12.68 32.70 -14.33
N MET A 273 -12.85 32.41 -15.62
CA MET A 273 -11.78 32.46 -16.63
C MET A 273 -11.90 33.69 -17.53
N GLY A 274 -10.76 34.32 -17.83
CA GLY A 274 -10.67 35.20 -19.00
C GLY A 274 -10.98 34.44 -20.30
N ILE A 275 -11.56 35.15 -21.27
CA ILE A 275 -12.06 34.58 -22.54
C ILE A 275 -10.96 33.75 -23.23
N GLY A 276 -11.32 32.54 -23.66
CA GLY A 276 -10.47 31.67 -24.49
C GLY A 276 -9.75 30.53 -23.76
N ARG A 277 -9.64 30.53 -22.43
CA ARG A 277 -9.02 29.41 -21.68
C ARG A 277 -10.02 28.28 -21.42
N GLN A 278 -9.91 27.18 -22.16
CA GLN A 278 -10.62 25.93 -21.82
C GLN A 278 -10.14 25.39 -20.46
N THR A 279 -11.06 24.78 -19.70
CA THR A 279 -10.79 24.17 -18.39
C THR A 279 -11.59 22.88 -18.26
N VAL A 280 -11.00 21.86 -17.65
CA VAL A 280 -11.60 20.53 -17.42
C VAL A 280 -11.42 20.14 -15.95
N PRO A 281 -12.26 19.24 -15.40
CA PRO A 281 -12.06 18.70 -14.06
C PRO A 281 -10.69 18.04 -13.91
N ASN A 282 -10.12 18.09 -12.71
CA ASN A 282 -8.81 17.50 -12.42
C ASN A 282 -8.74 16.00 -12.76
N GLU A 283 -9.84 15.26 -12.58
CA GLU A 283 -9.94 13.85 -12.95
C GLU A 283 -9.62 13.62 -14.43
N ILE A 284 -10.32 14.35 -15.31
CA ILE A 284 -10.11 14.27 -16.76
C ILE A 284 -8.69 14.73 -17.11
N ARG A 285 -8.19 15.82 -16.49
CA ARG A 285 -6.82 16.28 -16.71
C ARG A 285 -5.78 15.24 -16.32
N ALA A 286 -5.98 14.52 -15.21
CA ALA A 286 -5.00 13.54 -14.71
C ALA A 286 -4.92 12.35 -15.65
N HIS A 287 -6.06 11.76 -16.01
CA HIS A 287 -6.08 10.70 -17.00
C HIS A 287 -5.51 11.14 -18.37
N LEU A 288 -5.81 12.37 -18.84
CA LEU A 288 -5.24 12.90 -20.09
C LEU A 288 -3.72 13.11 -20.02
N ALA A 289 -3.17 13.45 -18.86
CA ALA A 289 -1.73 13.62 -18.64
C ALA A 289 -0.97 12.30 -18.44
N LEU A 290 -1.65 11.28 -17.91
CA LEU A 290 -1.05 9.97 -17.56
C LEU A 290 -1.16 8.93 -18.69
N ARG A 291 -2.19 9.01 -19.56
CA ARG A 291 -2.43 8.00 -20.61
C ARG A 291 -1.29 7.90 -21.64
N ARG A 292 -1.12 6.71 -22.22
CA ARG A 292 -0.18 6.41 -23.33
C ARG A 292 1.29 6.71 -23.03
N LYS A 293 1.67 6.77 -21.75
CA LYS A 293 3.08 6.84 -21.28
C LYS A 293 3.57 5.44 -20.86
N PRO A 294 4.89 5.15 -20.91
CA PRO A 294 5.45 3.94 -20.28
C PRO A 294 5.04 3.86 -18.80
N GLY A 295 4.62 2.69 -18.32
CA GLY A 295 4.12 2.50 -16.96
C GLY A 295 2.63 2.84 -16.77
N SER A 296 1.99 3.50 -17.73
CA SER A 296 0.58 3.92 -17.62
C SER A 296 -0.39 2.74 -17.63
N GLU A 297 0.07 1.54 -17.96
CA GLU A 297 -0.66 0.30 -17.72
C GLU A 297 -0.98 0.05 -16.23
N SER A 298 -0.33 0.77 -15.30
CA SER A 298 -0.59 0.73 -13.85
C SER A 298 -1.63 1.78 -13.39
N VAL A 299 -2.27 2.46 -14.33
CA VAL A 299 -3.40 3.40 -14.15
C VAL A 299 -4.56 2.89 -15.00
N VAL A 300 -5.81 3.22 -14.65
CA VAL A 300 -6.98 2.99 -15.52
C VAL A 300 -6.96 3.99 -16.67
N GLU A 301 -6.86 3.52 -17.91
CA GLU A 301 -6.83 4.37 -19.11
C GLU A 301 -8.20 5.04 -19.36
N LEU A 302 -8.15 6.34 -19.71
CA LEU A 302 -9.28 7.10 -20.25
C LEU A 302 -9.25 7.03 -21.78
N LEU A 303 -10.22 6.29 -22.31
CA LEU A 303 -10.44 6.08 -23.74
C LEU A 303 -10.99 7.37 -24.37
N ASN A 304 -12.04 7.95 -23.76
CA ASN A 304 -12.67 9.20 -24.19
C ASN A 304 -13.40 9.90 -23.03
N TYR A 305 -13.85 11.15 -23.20
CA TYR A 305 -14.70 11.84 -22.23
C TYR A 305 -15.70 12.80 -22.92
N ASN A 306 -16.80 13.10 -22.22
CA ASN A 306 -17.81 14.07 -22.62
C ASN A 306 -18.05 15.06 -21.46
N LEU A 307 -17.81 16.36 -21.66
CA LEU A 307 -17.98 17.39 -20.63
C LEU A 307 -19.20 18.26 -20.92
N ARG A 308 -20.29 18.03 -20.18
CA ARG A 308 -21.60 18.65 -20.42
C ARG A 308 -21.73 19.92 -19.58
N TYR A 309 -21.26 21.05 -20.13
CA TYR A 309 -21.23 22.35 -19.47
C TYR A 309 -22.60 22.88 -19.01
N ALA A 310 -23.67 22.61 -19.76
CA ALA A 310 -25.03 23.00 -19.37
C ALA A 310 -25.53 22.20 -18.15
N ASP A 311 -25.31 20.89 -18.17
CA ASP A 311 -25.78 19.94 -17.15
C ASP A 311 -24.92 19.94 -15.88
N LYS A 312 -23.75 20.58 -15.92
CA LYS A 312 -22.69 20.50 -14.90
C LYS A 312 -22.27 19.06 -14.61
N ALA A 313 -22.15 18.26 -15.66
CA ALA A 313 -21.84 16.83 -15.59
C ALA A 313 -20.67 16.45 -16.51
N ALA A 314 -20.06 15.30 -16.26
CA ALA A 314 -19.09 14.69 -17.18
C ALA A 314 -19.27 13.18 -17.26
N ASP A 315 -19.09 12.62 -18.46
CA ASP A 315 -19.08 11.19 -18.70
C ASP A 315 -17.65 10.78 -19.08
N LEU A 316 -17.02 9.91 -18.31
CA LEU A 316 -15.68 9.39 -18.58
C LEU A 316 -15.80 7.95 -19.10
N TYR A 317 -15.17 7.66 -20.24
CA TYR A 317 -15.12 6.33 -20.83
C TYR A 317 -13.76 5.70 -20.54
N LEU A 318 -13.75 4.74 -19.63
CA LEU A 318 -12.57 4.11 -19.04
C LEU A 318 -12.42 2.66 -19.52
N GLU A 319 -11.21 2.11 -19.45
CA GLU A 319 -11.00 0.66 -19.67
C GLU A 319 -11.75 -0.20 -18.63
N PHE A 320 -12.16 -1.42 -19.03
CA PHE A 320 -12.78 -2.37 -18.11
C PHE A 320 -11.74 -3.31 -17.46
N CYS A 321 -11.56 -3.15 -16.15
CA CYS A 321 -10.75 -4.05 -15.32
C CYS A 321 -11.57 -5.29 -14.90
N PRO A 322 -11.27 -6.49 -15.41
CA PRO A 322 -12.22 -7.61 -15.39
C PRO A 322 -12.37 -8.33 -14.05
N PHE A 323 -11.44 -8.15 -13.10
CA PHE A 323 -11.39 -8.93 -11.87
C PHE A 323 -11.91 -8.17 -10.63
N GLY A 324 -12.42 -6.94 -10.82
CA GLY A 324 -12.93 -6.07 -9.76
C GLY A 324 -11.87 -5.14 -9.16
N ASP A 325 -12.09 -4.71 -7.92
CA ASP A 325 -11.19 -3.85 -7.14
C ASP A 325 -10.48 -4.59 -6.00
N ALA A 326 -9.46 -3.96 -5.42
CA ALA A 326 -8.61 -4.56 -4.41
C ALA A 326 -9.31 -4.71 -3.04
N TYR A 327 -10.46 -4.07 -2.82
CA TYR A 327 -11.26 -4.26 -1.61
C TYR A 327 -12.14 -5.50 -1.73
N GLU A 328 -12.74 -5.73 -2.90
CA GLU A 328 -13.40 -6.99 -3.23
C GLU A 328 -12.41 -8.16 -3.29
N LEU A 329 -11.14 -7.97 -3.71
CA LEU A 329 -10.11 -9.00 -3.52
C LEU A 329 -9.95 -9.36 -2.04
N LEU A 330 -9.77 -8.37 -1.16
CA LEU A 330 -9.56 -8.60 0.28
C LEU A 330 -10.75 -9.36 0.91
N LYS A 331 -11.99 -9.04 0.49
CA LYS A 331 -13.22 -9.72 0.88
C LYS A 331 -13.31 -11.18 0.42
N GLN A 332 -12.63 -11.59 -0.65
CA GLN A 332 -12.66 -12.95 -1.22
C GLN A 332 -11.88 -14.00 -0.39
N GLY A 333 -11.87 -13.86 0.94
CA GLY A 333 -11.35 -14.82 1.91
C GLY A 333 -10.06 -14.42 2.61
N TYR A 334 -9.52 -13.22 2.38
CA TYR A 334 -8.28 -12.72 3.00
C TYR A 334 -8.51 -11.73 4.16
N HIS A 335 -9.78 -11.45 4.49
CA HIS A 335 -10.15 -10.42 5.47
C HIS A 335 -10.10 -10.94 6.92
N SER A 336 -9.41 -10.23 7.83
CA SER A 336 -9.07 -10.69 9.19
C SER A 336 -10.26 -11.15 10.05
N LYS A 337 -11.40 -10.43 9.97
CA LYS A 337 -12.66 -10.80 10.63
C LYS A 337 -13.21 -12.18 10.23
N SER A 338 -12.69 -12.79 9.16
CA SER A 338 -13.01 -14.15 8.70
C SER A 338 -12.10 -15.22 9.34
N HIS A 339 -11.15 -14.83 10.19
CA HIS A 339 -10.08 -15.65 10.74
C HIS A 339 -10.10 -15.68 12.29
N GLY A 340 -11.31 -15.75 12.86
CA GLY A 340 -11.52 -16.08 14.27
C GLY A 340 -10.81 -15.14 15.26
N ASP A 341 -10.00 -15.72 16.16
CA ASP A 341 -9.38 -15.03 17.28
C ASP A 341 -8.08 -14.25 16.90
N ARG A 342 -7.66 -14.23 15.63
CA ARG A 342 -6.45 -13.50 15.18
C ARG A 342 -6.46 -11.99 15.47
N ASP A 343 -7.63 -11.35 15.43
CA ASP A 343 -7.78 -9.91 15.76
C ASP A 343 -7.75 -9.63 17.29
N LYS A 344 -7.62 -10.66 18.12
CA LYS A 344 -7.72 -10.61 19.59
C LYS A 344 -6.47 -11.18 20.28
N TYR A 345 -5.81 -12.15 19.67
CA TYR A 345 -4.51 -12.69 20.10
C TYR A 345 -3.48 -12.49 18.97
N ASP A 346 -3.10 -11.23 18.74
CA ASP A 346 -2.21 -10.82 17.65
C ASP A 346 -0.74 -11.23 17.86
N PHE A 347 -0.42 -11.79 19.03
CA PHE A 347 0.85 -12.42 19.40
C PHE A 347 0.90 -13.95 19.14
N GLU A 348 -0.17 -14.53 18.59
CA GLU A 348 -0.25 -15.97 18.27
C GLU A 348 -0.17 -16.24 16.76
N ASP A 349 0.32 -17.42 16.38
CA ASP A 349 0.41 -17.87 14.99
C ASP A 349 -0.87 -18.61 14.55
N HIS A 350 -1.72 -17.90 13.82
CA HIS A 350 -2.96 -18.38 13.24
C HIS A 350 -2.82 -18.72 11.74
N ARG A 351 -1.59 -18.91 11.21
CA ARG A 351 -1.39 -19.18 9.76
C ARG A 351 -2.10 -20.42 9.23
N SER A 352 -2.41 -21.40 10.10
CA SER A 352 -3.23 -22.57 9.76
C SER A 352 -4.73 -22.28 9.64
N GLU A 353 -5.21 -21.15 10.19
CA GLU A 353 -6.63 -20.75 10.21
C GLU A 353 -6.93 -19.58 9.25
N CYS A 354 -5.88 -18.88 8.80
CA CYS A 354 -5.96 -17.72 7.92
C CYS A 354 -5.78 -18.09 6.44
N LYS A 355 -6.17 -17.16 5.56
CA LYS A 355 -5.60 -17.08 4.21
C LYS A 355 -4.84 -15.76 4.10
N PHE A 356 -3.63 -15.83 3.55
CA PHE A 356 -2.81 -14.66 3.27
C PHE A 356 -2.70 -14.44 1.77
N ILE A 357 -2.60 -13.17 1.37
CA ILE A 357 -2.36 -12.81 -0.01
C ILE A 357 -0.92 -13.25 -0.37
N PRO A 358 -0.68 -13.95 -1.49
CA PRO A 358 0.65 -14.42 -1.86
C PRO A 358 1.70 -13.29 -1.86
N GLU A 359 2.83 -13.47 -1.18
CA GLU A 359 3.88 -12.44 -1.13
C GLU A 359 4.35 -11.99 -2.53
N PRO A 360 4.55 -12.87 -3.52
CA PRO A 360 4.91 -12.43 -4.87
C PRO A 360 3.84 -11.56 -5.55
N PHE A 361 2.56 -11.70 -5.18
CA PHE A 361 1.51 -10.77 -5.63
C PHE A 361 1.62 -9.42 -4.91
N CYS A 362 1.89 -9.41 -3.60
CA CYS A 362 2.12 -8.17 -2.86
C CYS A 362 3.29 -7.36 -3.46
N TRP A 363 4.34 -8.02 -3.95
CA TRP A 363 5.42 -7.33 -4.69
C TRP A 363 4.99 -6.83 -6.08
N SER A 364 4.17 -7.59 -6.83
CA SER A 364 3.58 -7.13 -8.11
C SER A 364 2.67 -5.90 -7.91
N ALA A 365 1.86 -5.92 -6.85
CA ALA A 365 1.04 -4.83 -6.39
C ALA A 365 1.89 -3.59 -6.04
N PHE A 366 2.94 -3.78 -5.24
CA PHE A 366 3.87 -2.71 -4.87
C PHE A 366 4.54 -2.09 -6.11
N GLN A 367 5.03 -2.91 -7.04
CA GLN A 367 5.64 -2.42 -8.28
C GLN A 367 4.64 -1.58 -9.11
N SER A 368 3.41 -2.06 -9.27
CA SER A 368 2.37 -1.36 -10.06
C SER A 368 1.99 -0.02 -9.42
N LEU A 369 1.78 0.00 -8.10
CA LEU A 369 1.43 1.20 -7.35
C LEU A 369 2.56 2.25 -7.37
N VAL A 370 3.82 1.83 -7.30
CA VAL A 370 4.98 2.73 -7.38
C VAL A 370 5.18 3.26 -8.81
N LEU A 371 4.95 2.47 -9.86
CA LEU A 371 4.97 2.96 -11.25
C LEU A 371 3.90 4.02 -11.50
N ALA A 372 2.67 3.81 -10.99
CA ALA A 372 1.63 4.85 -11.01
C ALA A 372 2.03 6.09 -10.20
N GLY A 373 2.69 5.88 -9.04
CA GLY A 373 3.27 6.95 -8.23
C GLY A 373 4.30 7.80 -8.98
N LEU A 374 5.25 7.17 -9.67
CA LEU A 374 6.29 7.82 -10.48
C LEU A 374 5.66 8.65 -11.62
N LEU A 375 4.69 8.10 -12.34
CA LEU A 375 3.98 8.87 -13.38
C LEU A 375 3.23 10.08 -12.82
N MET A 376 2.58 9.93 -11.67
CA MET A 376 1.94 11.05 -10.98
C MET A 376 2.95 12.12 -10.52
N ALA A 377 4.13 11.70 -10.05
CA ALA A 377 5.16 12.59 -9.55
C ALA A 377 5.92 13.33 -10.67
N ASN A 378 6.42 12.59 -11.67
CA ASN A 378 7.47 13.05 -12.59
C ASN A 378 7.02 13.02 -14.07
N GLY A 379 5.81 12.52 -14.38
CA GLY A 379 5.33 12.35 -15.75
C GLY A 379 6.02 11.22 -16.54
N THR A 380 6.93 10.48 -15.92
CA THR A 380 7.68 9.35 -16.48
C THR A 380 7.92 8.28 -15.41
N THR A 381 8.15 7.03 -15.81
CA THR A 381 8.69 5.97 -14.92
C THR A 381 10.18 5.74 -15.11
N ASP A 382 10.83 6.48 -16.01
CA ASP A 382 12.28 6.46 -16.14
C ASP A 382 12.91 7.25 -14.99
N THR A 383 13.67 6.56 -14.16
CA THR A 383 14.43 7.10 -13.03
C THR A 383 15.93 7.13 -13.32
N SER A 384 16.35 6.92 -14.58
CA SER A 384 17.75 6.84 -15.01
C SER A 384 18.23 8.05 -15.82
N SER A 385 17.29 8.81 -16.42
CA SER A 385 17.56 10.09 -17.07
C SER A 385 16.88 11.23 -16.30
N PRO A 386 17.62 12.10 -15.59
CA PRO A 386 17.06 13.27 -14.92
C PRO A 386 16.31 14.22 -15.88
N ASN A 387 16.75 14.28 -17.13
CA ASN A 387 16.17 15.12 -18.18
C ASN A 387 14.93 14.49 -18.85
N ALA A 388 14.49 13.29 -18.43
CA ALA A 388 13.27 12.65 -18.94
C ALA A 388 11.99 13.11 -18.20
N ALA A 389 12.13 13.87 -17.12
CA ALA A 389 11.02 14.60 -16.50
C ALA A 389 10.80 15.93 -17.25
N ASP A 390 9.54 16.23 -17.56
CA ASP A 390 9.14 17.52 -18.13
C ASP A 390 9.33 18.62 -17.04
N PRO A 391 10.12 19.68 -17.29
CA PRO A 391 10.40 20.70 -16.28
C PRO A 391 9.18 21.55 -15.90
N GLU A 392 8.12 21.54 -16.72
CA GLU A 392 6.81 22.15 -16.42
C GLU A 392 5.81 21.12 -15.87
N TRP A 393 6.24 19.89 -15.57
CA TRP A 393 5.36 18.84 -15.05
C TRP A 393 4.73 19.24 -13.72
N ARG A 394 3.41 19.04 -13.64
CA ARG A 394 2.62 19.37 -12.46
C ARG A 394 2.33 18.08 -11.68
N LEU A 395 3.04 17.89 -10.57
CA LEU A 395 2.86 16.79 -9.62
C LEU A 395 1.36 16.55 -9.35
N ILE A 396 0.91 15.32 -9.60
CA ILE A 396 -0.46 14.87 -9.36
C ILE A 396 -0.52 14.24 -7.97
N VAL A 397 -1.12 14.94 -6.99
CA VAL A 397 -1.43 14.32 -5.69
C VAL A 397 -2.84 13.77 -5.76
N HIS A 398 -2.98 12.45 -5.60
CA HIS A 398 -4.24 11.73 -5.81
C HIS A 398 -5.22 11.91 -4.65
N ARG A 399 -4.70 12.02 -3.43
CA ARG A 399 -5.42 12.29 -2.16
C ARG A 399 -6.49 11.27 -1.73
N ASP A 400 -6.81 10.26 -2.52
CA ASP A 400 -7.83 9.24 -2.18
C ASP A 400 -7.38 7.82 -2.57
N LEU A 401 -6.08 7.53 -2.44
CA LEU A 401 -5.53 6.19 -2.66
C LEU A 401 -6.02 5.20 -1.59
N LYS A 402 -6.88 4.27 -2.00
CA LYS A 402 -7.50 3.23 -1.17
C LYS A 402 -7.81 2.00 -2.02
N LEU A 403 -8.08 0.86 -1.39
CA LEU A 403 -8.34 -0.41 -2.09
C LEU A 403 -9.50 -0.32 -3.09
N ASP A 404 -10.54 0.43 -2.73
CA ASP A 404 -11.75 0.67 -3.52
C ASP A 404 -11.47 1.47 -4.82
N ASN A 405 -10.36 2.21 -4.86
CA ASN A 405 -9.91 3.03 -6.00
C ASN A 405 -8.74 2.36 -6.77
N VAL A 406 -8.48 1.07 -6.54
CA VAL A 406 -7.43 0.31 -7.23
C VAL A 406 -8.03 -0.96 -7.81
N PHE A 407 -8.03 -1.04 -9.14
CA PHE A 407 -8.67 -2.10 -9.90
C PHE A 407 -7.70 -3.19 -10.36
N LEU A 408 -8.21 -4.39 -10.58
CA LEU A 408 -7.46 -5.56 -11.04
C LEU A 408 -7.67 -5.73 -12.55
N GLY A 409 -6.70 -5.24 -13.32
CA GLY A 409 -6.61 -5.37 -14.76
C GLY A 409 -6.10 -6.72 -15.23
N ILE A 410 -6.02 -6.89 -16.56
CA ILE A 410 -5.34 -8.01 -17.22
C ILE A 410 -3.86 -8.06 -16.76
N PRO A 411 -3.23 -9.24 -16.61
CA PRO A 411 -1.82 -9.34 -16.26
C PRO A 411 -0.87 -8.54 -17.17
N ALA A 412 0.21 -8.02 -16.58
CA ALA A 412 1.27 -7.35 -17.34
C ALA A 412 2.01 -8.36 -18.23
N ARG A 413 2.39 -7.94 -19.44
CA ARG A 413 2.96 -8.84 -20.48
C ARG A 413 4.42 -9.20 -20.24
N ASP A 414 5.16 -8.35 -19.55
CA ASP A 414 6.60 -8.42 -19.28
C ASP A 414 6.92 -9.08 -17.93
N ARG A 415 6.10 -8.82 -16.91
CA ARG A 415 6.34 -9.09 -15.50
C ARG A 415 5.12 -9.70 -14.81
N PHE A 416 5.33 -10.59 -13.85
CA PHE A 416 4.29 -11.19 -13.00
C PHE A 416 3.08 -11.76 -13.79
N ARG A 417 3.33 -12.39 -14.93
CA ARG A 417 2.32 -12.76 -15.95
C ARG A 417 1.14 -13.60 -15.45
N GLY A 418 1.26 -14.34 -14.33
CA GLY A 418 0.17 -15.10 -13.72
C GLY A 418 -0.71 -14.31 -12.72
N TYR A 419 -0.42 -13.02 -12.49
CA TYR A 419 -1.20 -12.16 -11.59
C TYR A 419 -1.85 -10.99 -12.33
N PRO A 420 -3.06 -10.57 -11.94
CA PRO A 420 -3.68 -9.36 -12.47
C PRO A 420 -2.86 -8.12 -12.08
N GLN A 421 -2.79 -7.14 -12.97
CA GLN A 421 -2.10 -5.88 -12.69
C GLN A 421 -2.99 -4.94 -11.87
N LEU A 422 -2.43 -4.28 -10.85
CA LEU A 422 -3.11 -3.22 -10.12
C LEU A 422 -3.12 -1.93 -10.96
N LYS A 423 -4.29 -1.31 -11.09
CA LYS A 423 -4.54 -0.08 -11.82
C LYS A 423 -5.17 0.98 -10.92
N VAL A 424 -4.47 2.10 -10.73
CA VAL A 424 -4.96 3.26 -9.94
C VAL A 424 -6.08 4.00 -10.70
N ALA A 425 -7.13 4.42 -9.98
CA ALA A 425 -8.32 5.05 -10.55
C ALA A 425 -8.97 6.09 -9.61
N ASP A 426 -9.99 6.78 -10.13
CA ASP A 426 -10.73 7.86 -9.45
C ASP A 426 -9.86 9.08 -9.04
N PHE A 427 -9.36 9.76 -10.07
CA PHE A 427 -8.70 11.06 -9.93
C PHE A 427 -9.69 12.20 -9.62
N GLY A 428 -10.95 11.91 -9.29
CA GLY A 428 -11.92 12.90 -8.78
C GLY A 428 -11.40 13.63 -7.53
N GLY A 429 -10.61 12.94 -6.71
CA GLY A 429 -9.92 13.50 -5.54
C GLY A 429 -8.67 14.36 -5.84
N ALA A 430 -8.13 14.34 -7.06
CA ALA A 430 -6.75 14.76 -7.33
C ALA A 430 -6.54 16.29 -7.41
N ILE A 431 -5.31 16.74 -7.15
CA ILE A 431 -4.81 18.10 -7.42
C ILE A 431 -3.48 18.09 -8.17
N PHE A 432 -3.20 19.21 -8.84
CA PHE A 432 -1.96 19.47 -9.57
C PHE A 432 -1.14 20.55 -8.85
N ILE A 433 0.10 20.23 -8.49
CA ILE A 433 1.07 21.13 -7.87
C ILE A 433 2.18 21.41 -8.90
N PRO A 434 2.26 22.62 -9.50
CA PRO A 434 3.38 22.99 -10.38
C PRO A 434 4.70 23.15 -9.59
N PRO A 435 5.87 23.11 -10.23
CA PRO A 435 7.16 23.21 -9.53
C PRO A 435 7.35 24.52 -8.77
N ASN A 436 6.79 25.62 -9.28
CA ASN A 436 6.79 26.94 -8.67
C ASN A 436 5.38 27.33 -8.16
N ASP A 437 4.73 26.46 -7.38
CA ASP A 437 3.39 26.74 -6.84
C ASP A 437 3.40 27.89 -5.83
N SER A 438 2.78 29.00 -6.21
CA SER A 438 2.66 30.22 -5.39
C SER A 438 1.38 30.26 -4.53
N ARG A 439 0.56 29.21 -4.58
CA ARG A 439 -0.64 29.10 -3.73
C ARG A 439 -0.22 28.82 -2.27
N PRO A 440 -0.92 29.40 -1.27
CA PRO A 440 -0.72 29.00 0.12
C PRO A 440 -1.09 27.52 0.29
N PRO A 441 -0.35 26.73 1.10
CA PRO A 441 -0.67 25.32 1.34
C PRO A 441 -2.13 25.07 1.75
N GLU A 442 -2.73 26.03 2.46
CA GLU A 442 -4.15 26.09 2.83
C GLU A 442 -5.11 25.90 1.66
N ASP A 443 -4.84 26.48 0.48
CA ASP A 443 -5.70 26.36 -0.71
C ASP A 443 -5.63 24.97 -1.36
N LEU A 444 -4.66 24.14 -0.97
CA LEU A 444 -4.48 22.76 -1.44
C LEU A 444 -5.14 21.75 -0.48
N MET A 445 -5.57 22.17 0.70
CA MET A 445 -6.20 21.32 1.71
C MET A 445 -7.70 21.15 1.43
N THR A 446 -8.14 19.93 1.13
CA THR A 446 -9.57 19.60 1.00
C THR A 446 -9.91 18.24 1.57
N LEU A 447 -11.15 18.07 2.02
CA LEU A 447 -11.67 16.79 2.52
C LEU A 447 -11.64 15.68 1.46
N ALA A 448 -10.80 14.67 1.67
CA ALA A 448 -10.86 13.36 1.02
C ALA A 448 -11.44 12.30 1.99
N THR A 449 -11.30 11.00 1.70
CA THR A 449 -11.66 9.93 2.66
C THR A 449 -10.73 10.00 3.88
N LYS A 450 -11.16 10.69 4.96
CA LYS A 450 -10.37 10.93 6.18
C LYS A 450 -9.69 9.68 6.74
N ASP A 451 -10.33 8.53 6.60
CA ASP A 451 -9.86 7.25 7.10
C ASP A 451 -8.60 6.71 6.36
N HIS A 452 -8.18 7.35 5.26
CA HIS A 452 -6.98 6.98 4.48
C HIS A 452 -6.03 8.16 4.20
N SER A 453 -6.43 9.39 4.56
CA SER A 453 -5.62 10.60 4.39
C SER A 453 -4.25 10.49 5.05
N ALA A 454 -3.22 11.06 4.39
CA ALA A 454 -1.93 11.30 5.00
C ALA A 454 -2.03 12.45 6.04
N PRO A 455 -1.16 12.49 7.07
CA PRO A 455 -1.18 13.54 8.09
C PRO A 455 -1.18 14.97 7.51
N GLU A 456 -0.36 15.24 6.49
CA GLU A 456 -0.25 16.54 5.82
C GLU A 456 -1.48 16.96 4.99
N MET A 457 -2.54 16.16 4.98
CA MET A 457 -3.83 16.50 4.38
C MET A 457 -4.87 17.01 5.41
N ASP A 458 -4.60 16.90 6.72
CA ASP A 458 -5.50 17.36 7.77
C ASP A 458 -5.21 18.81 8.15
N CYS A 459 -6.14 19.71 7.82
CA CYS A 459 -6.03 21.15 8.01
C CYS A 459 -5.93 21.61 9.48
N ALA A 460 -6.12 20.71 10.46
CA ALA A 460 -5.88 21.01 11.87
C ALA A 460 -4.42 20.80 12.32
N LEU A 461 -3.54 20.23 11.48
CA LEU A 461 -2.21 19.78 11.89
C LEU A 461 -1.08 20.69 11.39
N ARG A 462 -0.53 21.50 12.31
CA ARG A 462 0.87 21.96 12.20
C ARG A 462 1.79 20.78 12.52
N TYR A 463 2.75 20.47 11.65
CA TYR A 463 3.38 19.15 11.71
C TYR A 463 4.75 18.98 11.04
N GLY A 464 5.22 17.73 11.03
CA GLY A 464 6.62 17.36 11.13
C GLY A 464 7.24 17.74 12.48
N ARG A 465 8.55 17.56 12.63
CA ARG A 465 9.37 18.24 13.67
C ARG A 465 9.55 19.74 13.33
N ARG A 466 8.45 20.43 13.05
CA ARG A 466 8.35 21.81 12.53
C ARG A 466 7.07 22.48 13.09
N ASP A 467 6.90 22.49 14.42
CA ASP A 467 5.62 22.74 15.14
C ASP A 467 4.86 24.06 14.81
N GLU A 468 5.42 24.95 14.01
CA GLU A 468 4.84 26.23 13.58
C GLU A 468 4.36 26.25 12.11
N LEU A 469 4.74 25.26 11.28
CA LEU A 469 4.51 25.26 9.83
C LEU A 469 3.46 24.22 9.39
N ILE A 470 2.75 24.55 8.32
CA ILE A 470 1.94 23.60 7.54
C ILE A 470 2.88 22.85 6.59
N VAL A 471 2.72 21.52 6.50
CA VAL A 471 3.47 20.70 5.54
C VAL A 471 2.71 20.67 4.22
N PRO A 472 3.32 21.05 3.07
CA PRO A 472 2.66 20.94 1.78
C PRO A 472 2.55 19.45 1.37
N GLN A 473 1.43 19.12 0.71
CA GLN A 473 1.26 17.81 0.10
C GLN A 473 2.28 17.61 -1.04
N SER A 474 2.79 16.39 -1.20
CA SER A 474 3.88 16.07 -2.13
C SER A 474 3.74 14.66 -2.71
N SER A 475 4.75 14.18 -3.45
CA SER A 475 4.83 12.76 -3.83
C SER A 475 4.81 11.83 -2.60
N LYS A 476 5.27 12.29 -1.44
CA LYS A 476 5.21 11.58 -0.14
C LYS A 476 3.76 11.34 0.34
N THR A 477 2.81 12.15 -0.09
CA THR A 477 1.37 11.97 0.16
C THR A 477 0.81 10.80 -0.65
N ASN A 478 1.29 10.61 -1.89
CA ASN A 478 0.98 9.41 -2.67
C ASN A 478 1.67 8.16 -2.07
N VAL A 479 2.94 8.26 -1.64
CA VAL A 479 3.67 7.16 -0.96
C VAL A 479 2.92 6.65 0.27
N TRP A 480 2.37 7.55 1.09
CA TRP A 480 1.51 7.16 2.21
C TRP A 480 0.30 6.31 1.76
N GLY A 481 -0.40 6.73 0.71
CA GLY A 481 -1.53 5.99 0.14
C GLY A 481 -1.15 4.59 -0.36
N ILE A 482 0.02 4.45 -1.00
CA ILE A 482 0.61 3.15 -1.39
C ILE A 482 0.83 2.27 -0.14
N GLY A 483 1.36 2.86 0.93
CA GLY A 483 1.50 2.21 2.24
C GLY A 483 0.17 1.74 2.84
N ILE A 484 -0.89 2.56 2.79
CA ILE A 484 -2.23 2.21 3.28
C ILE A 484 -2.79 1.01 2.52
N ILE A 485 -2.67 1.01 1.18
CA ILE A 485 -3.12 -0.09 0.32
C ILE A 485 -2.40 -1.38 0.69
N LEU A 486 -1.07 -1.38 0.73
CA LEU A 486 -0.28 -2.57 1.00
C LEU A 486 -0.46 -3.08 2.44
N TYR A 487 -0.50 -2.19 3.44
CA TYR A 487 -0.77 -2.59 4.83
C TYR A 487 -2.12 -3.29 4.97
N ARG A 488 -3.17 -2.83 4.26
CA ARG A 488 -4.48 -3.50 4.23
C ARG A 488 -4.43 -4.89 3.60
N LEU A 489 -3.74 -5.04 2.47
CA LEU A 489 -3.56 -6.33 1.80
C LEU A 489 -2.81 -7.35 2.69
N LEU A 490 -1.74 -6.91 3.38
CA LEU A 490 -0.91 -7.76 4.22
C LEU A 490 -1.61 -8.16 5.53
N SER A 491 -2.24 -7.19 6.21
CA SER A 491 -2.91 -7.41 7.51
C SER A 491 -4.30 -8.03 7.41
N GLY A 492 -4.92 -8.08 6.22
CA GLY A 492 -6.30 -8.51 6.05
C GLY A 492 -7.35 -7.52 6.59
N ARG A 493 -6.95 -6.33 7.06
CA ARG A 493 -7.82 -5.39 7.80
C ARG A 493 -8.29 -4.24 6.90
N HIS A 494 -9.28 -3.47 7.37
CA HIS A 494 -9.62 -2.16 6.78
C HIS A 494 -8.50 -1.10 6.92
N GLY A 495 -7.40 -1.45 7.61
CA GLY A 495 -6.20 -0.64 7.74
C GLY A 495 -6.23 0.29 8.95
N PRO A 496 -5.17 1.10 9.12
CA PRO A 496 -5.11 2.10 10.17
C PRO A 496 -6.05 3.27 9.83
N VAL A 497 -7.33 3.13 10.15
CA VAL A 497 -8.35 4.15 9.88
C VAL A 497 -8.37 5.27 10.91
N HIS A 498 -8.83 6.45 10.51
CA HIS A 498 -9.21 7.56 11.39
C HIS A 498 -10.46 7.17 12.22
N PRO A 499 -10.64 7.66 13.47
CA PRO A 499 -11.72 7.24 14.37
C PRO A 499 -13.17 7.62 13.96
N SER A 500 -13.39 8.01 12.71
CA SER A 500 -14.73 8.25 12.12
C SER A 500 -15.64 7.02 12.20
N SER A 501 -15.05 5.83 12.09
CA SER A 501 -15.72 4.59 11.70
C SER A 501 -15.83 3.57 12.84
N PHE A 502 -16.31 4.02 14.01
CA PHE A 502 -16.46 3.25 15.26
C PHE A 502 -15.13 2.81 15.93
N PRO A 503 -15.14 2.52 17.25
CA PRO A 503 -14.61 3.39 18.30
C PRO A 503 -13.07 3.46 18.41
N ALA A 504 -12.34 2.78 17.53
CA ALA A 504 -10.91 2.52 17.64
C ALA A 504 -10.16 2.76 16.32
N GLY A 505 -10.32 3.96 15.76
CA GLY A 505 -9.40 4.43 14.71
C GLY A 505 -7.97 4.44 15.23
N TYR A 506 -7.08 3.78 14.49
CA TYR A 506 -5.67 3.60 14.87
C TYR A 506 -4.91 4.93 14.90
N PHE A 507 -5.20 5.82 13.94
CA PHE A 507 -4.56 7.13 13.87
C PHE A 507 -5.28 8.17 14.71
N GLN A 508 -4.54 8.80 15.63
CA GLN A 508 -4.96 9.95 16.42
C GLN A 508 -3.76 10.90 16.51
N TRP A 509 -3.68 11.85 15.57
CA TRP A 509 -2.52 12.72 15.34
C TRP A 509 -2.12 13.58 16.56
N ALA A 510 -3.07 13.88 17.44
CA ALA A 510 -2.81 14.56 18.71
C ALA A 510 -2.05 13.69 19.75
N LEU A 511 -2.00 12.37 19.59
CA LEU A 511 -1.39 11.45 20.55
C LEU A 511 -0.07 10.85 20.00
N PRO A 512 1.10 11.13 20.61
CA PRO A 512 2.40 10.56 20.26
C PRO A 512 2.39 9.06 19.91
N SER A 513 1.66 8.25 20.67
CA SER A 513 1.59 6.78 20.50
C SER A 513 0.65 6.28 19.40
N ARG A 514 -0.09 7.16 18.71
CA ARG A 514 -1.09 6.82 17.66
C ARG A 514 -0.87 7.61 16.36
N ARG A 515 0.38 7.92 16.04
CA ARG A 515 0.80 8.64 14.81
C ARG A 515 1.38 7.74 13.72
N GLU A 516 1.70 6.51 14.08
CA GLU A 516 2.09 5.43 13.17
C GLU A 516 1.10 4.27 13.34
N PRO A 517 0.94 3.40 12.33
CA PRO A 517 0.23 2.14 12.52
C PRO A 517 0.91 1.29 13.59
N PRO A 518 0.17 0.38 14.26
CA PRO A 518 0.80 -0.70 15.00
C PRO A 518 1.54 -1.63 14.02
N ASP A 519 2.53 -2.34 14.54
CA ASP A 519 3.18 -3.41 13.80
C ASP A 519 2.18 -4.54 13.47
N PHE A 520 2.58 -5.42 12.56
CA PHE A 520 1.76 -6.52 12.12
C PHE A 520 1.58 -7.59 13.22
N ASP A 521 0.57 -8.45 13.06
CA ASP A 521 0.37 -9.60 13.95
C ASP A 521 1.41 -10.70 13.69
N GLU A 522 1.65 -11.58 14.68
CA GLU A 522 2.66 -12.66 14.61
C GLU A 522 2.42 -13.56 13.39
N SER A 523 1.14 -13.85 13.07
CA SER A 523 0.76 -14.65 11.89
C SER A 523 1.21 -14.00 10.58
N THR A 524 1.09 -12.68 10.46
CA THR A 524 1.56 -11.87 9.32
C THR A 524 3.08 -11.81 9.27
N ARG A 525 3.74 -11.57 10.43
CA ARG A 525 5.20 -11.51 10.55
C ARG A 525 5.88 -12.86 10.28
N LEU A 526 5.17 -13.97 10.44
CA LEU A 526 5.62 -15.31 10.08
C LEU A 526 5.21 -15.74 8.66
N PHE A 527 4.47 -14.93 7.90
CA PHE A 527 4.06 -15.24 6.53
C PHE A 527 4.83 -14.43 5.47
N TYR A 528 5.10 -13.14 5.71
CA TYR A 528 5.77 -12.25 4.76
C TYR A 528 7.20 -11.91 5.19
N SER A 529 8.07 -11.61 4.22
CA SER A 529 9.45 -11.18 4.48
C SER A 529 9.55 -9.83 5.20
N ASP A 530 10.56 -9.68 6.05
CA ASP A 530 10.88 -8.41 6.71
C ASP A 530 11.22 -7.29 5.70
N ASP A 531 11.77 -7.61 4.51
CA ASP A 531 11.95 -6.64 3.42
C ASP A 531 10.60 -5.97 3.07
N LEU A 532 9.54 -6.76 2.84
CA LEU A 532 8.22 -6.24 2.48
C LEU A 532 7.58 -5.48 3.63
N LEU A 533 7.57 -6.07 4.83
CA LEU A 533 6.89 -5.49 6.00
C LEU A 533 7.50 -4.14 6.40
N ASN A 534 8.84 -4.03 6.38
CA ASN A 534 9.51 -2.77 6.76
C ASN A 534 9.41 -1.68 5.69
N LEU A 535 9.38 -2.02 4.39
CA LEU A 535 9.12 -1.03 3.33
C LEU A 535 7.68 -0.45 3.42
N VAL A 536 6.69 -1.30 3.71
CA VAL A 536 5.29 -0.85 3.89
C VAL A 536 5.14 0.03 5.14
N LEU A 537 5.79 -0.32 6.25
CA LEU A 537 5.83 0.53 7.44
C LEU A 537 6.63 1.82 7.23
N ALA A 538 7.65 1.83 6.36
CA ALA A 538 8.38 3.04 5.97
C ALA A 538 7.53 3.98 5.11
N CYS A 539 6.61 3.46 4.28
CA CYS A 539 5.63 4.30 3.57
C CYS A 539 4.65 5.00 4.53
N LEU A 540 4.41 4.43 5.72
CA LEU A 540 3.46 4.90 6.73
C LEU A 540 4.11 5.67 7.91
N ARG A 541 5.28 6.29 7.70
CA ARG A 541 5.87 7.21 8.68
C ARG A 541 5.10 8.52 8.76
N TYR A 542 4.99 9.08 9.97
CA TYR A 542 4.29 10.34 10.21
C TYR A 542 4.90 11.50 9.43
N ASP A 543 6.18 11.79 9.69
CA ASP A 543 6.93 12.88 9.07
C ASP A 543 7.21 12.49 7.60
N ASP A 544 6.83 13.34 6.65
CA ASP A 544 6.88 13.04 5.21
C ASP A 544 8.32 12.81 4.71
N ARG A 545 9.29 13.49 5.35
CA ARG A 545 10.73 13.33 5.14
C ARG A 545 11.25 11.95 5.57
N ASP A 546 10.57 11.33 6.54
CA ASP A 546 10.84 9.99 7.03
C ASP A 546 10.12 8.90 6.20
N ARG A 547 9.44 9.25 5.11
CA ARG A 547 8.93 8.29 4.10
C ARG A 547 9.90 8.16 2.91
N PRO A 548 10.03 6.98 2.28
CA PRO A 548 10.92 6.77 1.13
C PRO A 548 10.55 7.59 -0.12
N THR A 549 11.51 7.76 -1.04
CA THR A 549 11.25 8.28 -2.40
C THR A 549 10.64 7.18 -3.27
N LEU A 550 9.91 7.53 -4.34
CA LEU A 550 9.32 6.55 -5.25
C LEU A 550 10.42 5.81 -6.04
N GLU A 551 11.52 6.51 -6.26
CA GLU A 551 12.80 6.13 -6.85
C GLU A 551 13.51 5.08 -5.98
N TYR A 552 13.60 5.30 -4.66
CA TYR A 552 14.05 4.29 -3.70
C TYR A 552 13.11 3.07 -3.68
N LEU A 553 11.79 3.29 -3.67
CA LEU A 553 10.81 2.20 -3.63
C LEU A 553 10.88 1.31 -4.88
N ILE A 554 10.99 1.87 -6.09
CA ILE A 554 11.12 1.06 -7.31
C ILE A 554 12.46 0.33 -7.35
N ARG A 555 13.52 0.91 -6.78
CA ARG A 555 14.84 0.26 -6.64
C ARG A 555 14.78 -0.93 -5.69
N GLU A 556 14.22 -0.77 -4.49
CA GLU A 556 14.09 -1.86 -3.51
C GLU A 556 13.12 -2.95 -4.00
N VAL A 557 11.99 -2.58 -4.61
CA VAL A 557 11.09 -3.55 -5.26
C VAL A 557 11.82 -4.30 -6.38
N ARG A 558 12.68 -3.64 -7.17
CA ARG A 558 13.52 -4.32 -8.18
C ARG A 558 14.56 -5.26 -7.54
N ARG A 559 15.20 -4.87 -6.43
CA ARG A 559 16.17 -5.70 -5.66
C ARG A 559 15.50 -6.95 -5.08
N CYS A 560 14.46 -6.77 -4.27
CA CYS A 560 13.72 -7.85 -3.62
C CYS A 560 12.97 -8.78 -4.59
N THR A 561 12.97 -8.47 -5.88
CA THR A 561 12.37 -9.29 -6.94
C THR A 561 13.33 -9.48 -8.12
N ASN A 562 14.63 -9.64 -7.85
CA ASN A 562 15.63 -9.97 -8.86
C ASN A 562 15.80 -11.49 -8.98
N PRO A 563 15.29 -12.15 -10.04
CA PRO A 563 15.41 -13.61 -10.19
C PRO A 563 16.85 -14.10 -10.44
N HIS A 564 17.80 -13.20 -10.64
CA HIS A 564 19.23 -13.52 -10.71
C HIS A 564 19.90 -13.59 -9.32
N SER A 565 19.20 -13.19 -8.25
CA SER A 565 19.60 -13.34 -6.84
C SER A 565 18.59 -14.25 -6.10
N PRO A 566 18.57 -15.59 -6.30
CA PRO A 566 17.50 -16.45 -5.76
C PRO A 566 17.37 -16.46 -4.23
N GLU A 567 18.44 -16.12 -3.51
CA GLU A 567 18.46 -16.01 -2.04
C GLU A 567 17.84 -14.68 -1.54
N GLU A 568 17.76 -13.67 -2.42
CA GLU A 568 17.17 -12.35 -2.17
C GLU A 568 15.76 -12.21 -2.78
N ASP A 569 15.38 -13.06 -3.74
CA ASP A 569 14.12 -12.95 -4.50
C ASP A 569 12.88 -13.35 -3.67
N ARG A 570 12.30 -12.33 -3.03
CA ARG A 570 11.03 -12.41 -2.29
C ARG A 570 9.80 -12.62 -3.19
N ALA A 571 9.95 -12.53 -4.51
CA ALA A 571 8.92 -12.93 -5.47
C ALA A 571 9.01 -14.41 -5.90
N ALA A 572 9.84 -15.23 -5.23
CA ALA A 572 9.93 -16.68 -5.42
C ALA A 572 10.18 -17.11 -6.89
N GLY A 573 10.94 -16.31 -7.65
CA GLY A 573 11.23 -16.53 -9.06
C GLY A 573 10.06 -16.27 -10.01
N LEU A 574 8.88 -15.86 -9.53
CA LEU A 574 7.66 -15.78 -10.36
C LEU A 574 7.68 -14.61 -11.35
N LYS A 575 8.37 -13.50 -11.03
CA LYS A 575 8.34 -12.24 -11.80
C LYS A 575 8.54 -12.41 -13.31
N ASN A 576 9.45 -13.27 -13.73
CA ASN A 576 9.76 -13.46 -15.16
C ASN A 576 9.06 -14.68 -15.79
N ARG A 577 8.26 -15.45 -15.03
CA ARG A 577 7.63 -16.69 -15.51
C ARG A 577 6.48 -16.43 -16.49
N ARG A 578 5.94 -17.50 -17.07
CA ARG A 578 4.76 -17.47 -17.95
C ARG A 578 3.48 -17.48 -17.10
N GLU A 579 2.38 -17.02 -17.68
CA GLU A 579 1.04 -16.98 -17.07
C GLU A 579 0.56 -18.34 -16.54
N ASN A 580 0.81 -19.43 -17.29
CA ASN A 580 0.38 -20.80 -16.98
C ASN A 580 1.48 -21.64 -16.30
N ASP A 581 2.32 -21.02 -15.47
CA ASP A 581 3.37 -21.70 -14.71
C ASP A 581 2.81 -22.24 -13.38
N GLU A 582 3.16 -23.48 -13.02
CA GLU A 582 2.73 -24.17 -11.78
C GLU A 582 3.00 -23.35 -10.50
N GLY A 583 3.96 -22.42 -10.54
CA GLY A 583 4.22 -21.46 -9.46
C GLY A 583 3.00 -20.59 -9.10
N TYR A 584 2.09 -20.35 -10.03
CA TYR A 584 0.85 -19.56 -9.86
C TYR A 584 -0.37 -20.41 -9.45
N GLU A 585 -0.23 -21.71 -9.19
CA GLU A 585 -1.37 -22.54 -8.81
C GLU A 585 -1.85 -22.29 -7.37
N VAL A 586 -3.17 -22.39 -7.18
CA VAL A 586 -3.86 -22.15 -5.91
C VAL A 586 -3.46 -23.23 -4.90
N GLY A 587 -2.81 -22.81 -3.82
CA GLY A 587 -2.20 -23.71 -2.82
C GLY A 587 -0.68 -23.56 -2.72
N ARG A 588 -0.02 -22.97 -3.74
CA ARG A 588 1.38 -22.56 -3.68
C ARG A 588 1.51 -21.04 -3.57
N TRP A 589 1.28 -20.31 -4.67
CA TRP A 589 1.21 -18.85 -4.68
C TRP A 589 0.03 -18.30 -5.49
N GLY A 590 -0.90 -19.13 -5.95
CA GLY A 590 -2.07 -18.68 -6.69
C GLY A 590 -2.99 -17.74 -5.89
N LEU A 591 -3.36 -16.63 -6.52
CA LEU A 591 -4.26 -15.62 -5.96
C LEU A 591 -5.73 -15.98 -6.26
N ASN A 592 -6.58 -15.97 -5.24
CA ASN A 592 -8.02 -16.19 -5.41
C ASN A 592 -8.69 -14.93 -5.96
N VAL A 593 -8.90 -14.88 -7.27
CA VAL A 593 -9.56 -13.76 -7.97
C VAL A 593 -10.87 -14.18 -8.62
N ARG A 594 -11.81 -13.22 -8.68
CA ARG A 594 -13.01 -13.31 -9.53
C ARG A 594 -12.61 -13.62 -10.97
N ARG A 595 -13.35 -14.49 -11.64
CA ARG A 595 -13.18 -14.77 -13.08
C ARG A 595 -13.70 -13.61 -13.94
N ASP A 596 -13.06 -13.38 -15.09
CA ASP A 596 -13.56 -12.44 -16.11
C ASP A 596 -14.87 -12.96 -16.71
N GLY A 597 -15.99 -12.53 -16.12
CA GLY A 597 -17.35 -12.87 -16.57
C GLY A 597 -17.78 -12.17 -17.85
N TRP A 598 -16.99 -11.22 -18.37
CA TRP A 598 -17.29 -10.44 -19.57
C TRP A 598 -16.13 -10.52 -20.56
N ARG A 599 -15.43 -11.65 -20.60
CA ARG A 599 -14.23 -11.87 -21.43
C ARG A 599 -14.56 -11.71 -22.92
N VAL A 600 -13.68 -10.98 -23.62
CA VAL A 600 -13.73 -10.84 -25.09
C VAL A 600 -13.79 -12.23 -25.75
N GLY A 601 -14.70 -12.40 -26.71
CA GLY A 601 -14.96 -13.66 -27.41
C GLY A 601 -16.05 -14.57 -26.81
N LEU A 602 -16.54 -14.30 -25.59
CA LEU A 602 -17.78 -14.91 -25.05
C LEU A 602 -19.00 -14.39 -25.81
N ALA A 603 -20.05 -15.21 -25.93
CA ALA A 603 -21.32 -14.78 -26.52
C ALA A 603 -22.19 -14.05 -25.48
N LEU A 604 -22.91 -13.00 -25.90
CA LEU A 604 -23.73 -12.17 -25.00
C LEU A 604 -24.86 -12.96 -24.30
N GLY A 605 -25.34 -14.05 -24.91
CA GLY A 605 -26.30 -14.97 -24.29
C GLY A 605 -25.73 -15.86 -23.18
N GLU A 606 -24.42 -16.15 -23.19
CA GLU A 606 -23.76 -17.00 -22.18
C GLU A 606 -23.54 -16.25 -20.85
N VAL A 607 -23.45 -14.92 -20.90
CA VAL A 607 -23.13 -14.05 -19.76
C VAL A 607 -24.37 -13.55 -19.00
N GLY A 608 -25.53 -14.17 -19.23
CA GLY A 608 -26.75 -13.93 -18.44
C GLY A 608 -27.36 -12.54 -18.62
N PHE A 609 -27.11 -11.88 -19.75
CA PHE A 609 -27.52 -10.49 -19.99
C PHE A 609 -29.04 -10.37 -20.21
N VAL A 610 -29.81 -10.25 -19.13
CA VAL A 610 -31.24 -9.91 -19.20
C VAL A 610 -31.37 -8.42 -19.48
N SER A 611 -31.94 -8.07 -20.64
CA SER A 611 -32.22 -6.69 -21.02
C SER A 611 -33.37 -6.10 -20.18
N GLY A 612 -33.00 -5.42 -19.10
CA GLY A 612 -33.92 -4.52 -18.39
C GLY A 612 -34.40 -3.42 -19.35
N GLY A 613 -35.69 -3.41 -19.67
CA GLY A 613 -36.32 -2.35 -20.45
C GLY A 613 -36.40 -1.03 -19.66
N THR A 614 -36.67 0.12 -20.29
CA THR A 614 -37.08 0.34 -21.68
C THR A 614 -36.64 1.73 -22.17
N GLY A 615 -36.37 1.87 -23.48
CA GLY A 615 -36.70 3.11 -24.17
C GLY A 615 -35.64 4.22 -24.27
N GLU A 616 -34.39 3.90 -24.62
CA GLU A 616 -33.48 4.91 -25.20
C GLU A 616 -32.51 4.24 -26.20
N LYS A 617 -33.00 4.01 -27.44
CA LYS A 617 -32.18 3.55 -28.57
C LYS A 617 -31.68 4.76 -29.36
N GLY A 618 -30.36 4.93 -29.43
CA GLY A 618 -29.70 5.81 -30.40
C GLY A 618 -29.39 7.23 -29.92
N ASP A 619 -28.19 7.42 -29.37
CA ASP A 619 -27.46 8.71 -29.37
C ASP A 619 -25.95 8.50 -29.12
N VAL A 620 -25.58 7.53 -28.25
CA VAL A 620 -24.17 7.17 -27.98
C VAL A 620 -23.41 6.75 -29.26
N ALA A 621 -24.09 6.07 -30.19
CA ALA A 621 -23.48 5.63 -31.44
C ALA A 621 -23.03 6.81 -32.34
N ALA A 622 -23.83 7.87 -32.44
CA ALA A 622 -23.48 9.05 -33.23
C ALA A 622 -22.21 9.73 -32.69
N LYS A 623 -22.14 9.93 -31.37
CA LYS A 623 -21.01 10.58 -30.70
C LYS A 623 -19.70 9.78 -30.72
N LEU A 624 -19.77 8.46 -30.94
CA LEU A 624 -18.56 7.66 -31.19
C LEU A 624 -18.13 7.73 -32.66
N PHE A 625 -19.08 7.81 -33.60
CA PHE A 625 -18.79 7.89 -35.04
C PHE A 625 -18.24 9.27 -35.47
N GLU A 626 -18.76 10.37 -34.90
CA GLU A 626 -18.27 11.73 -35.18
C GLU A 626 -16.85 12.00 -34.63
N MET A 627 -16.33 11.15 -33.74
CA MET A 627 -15.05 11.37 -33.05
C MET A 627 -13.85 10.57 -33.59
N GLY A 628 -14.03 9.75 -34.63
CA GLY A 628 -12.93 9.09 -35.35
C GLY A 628 -12.09 8.11 -34.52
N LEU A 629 -12.73 7.05 -34.02
CA LEU A 629 -12.10 5.88 -33.37
C LEU A 629 -12.14 4.64 -34.28
#